data_AF-V5WK11-F1
#
_entry.id   AF-V5WK11-F1
#
_cell.length_a   1.000
_cell.length_b   1.000
_cell.length_c   1.000
_cell.angle_alpha   90.00
_cell.angle_beta   90.00
_cell.angle_gamma   90.00
#
_symmetry.space_group_name_H-M   'P 1'
#
loop_
_entity.id
_entity.type
_entity.pdbx_description
1 polymer ?
#
loop_
_entity_poly.entity_id
_entity_poly.type
_entity_poly.pdbx_seq_one_letter_code
_entity_poly.pdbx_strand_id
1 'polypeptide(L)'
;MRDFLILGPLENLNAAFLFIRISAAVAANLLLAYTAYRKGSVDGSGAAAGFGLGFAIYLGGGISAWFVLGLFFVSSSLLSRLGKVQKTLLEKIHDKGSIRDAWQAGANAAPAAACMLGFAATGSPMFAAGFLGSMACAASDTWASELGVLSGARPRSIISWKPLQKGQSGAVSIPGTLASAAGAGTIALGSVPLLYLLPGGFLWKAIALPAAVSGFAGSLIDSVLGATVQALYEDSHGNYTEKRYETLYSENRGDIRIATRLVKGYSWITNDMVNIISNAASSLLAITGYLILS
;
A
#
# COMPACT_ATOMS: atom_id res chain seq x y z
N MET A 1 -10.88 -27.78 -13.55
CA MET A 1 -11.17 -26.70 -14.55
C MET A 1 -11.25 -25.32 -13.89
N ARG A 2 -11.90 -25.21 -12.72
CA ARG A 2 -12.04 -23.95 -11.94
C ARG A 2 -10.74 -23.50 -11.23
N ASP A 3 -9.96 -24.44 -10.73
CA ASP A 3 -8.91 -24.12 -9.74
C ASP A 3 -7.72 -23.33 -10.33
N PHE A 4 -7.41 -23.56 -11.61
CA PHE A 4 -6.21 -23.04 -12.28
C PHE A 4 -6.25 -21.56 -12.69
N LEU A 5 -7.44 -21.02 -12.97
CA LEU A 5 -7.64 -19.59 -13.24
C LEU A 5 -7.77 -18.77 -11.95
N ILE A 6 -8.11 -19.46 -10.85
CA ILE A 6 -8.49 -18.86 -9.57
C ILE A 6 -7.30 -18.71 -8.66
N LEU A 7 -6.61 -19.80 -8.31
CA LEU A 7 -5.43 -19.82 -7.44
C LEU A 7 -4.66 -21.13 -7.69
N GLY A 8 -3.47 -21.06 -8.28
CA GLY A 8 -2.62 -22.24 -8.44
C GLY A 8 -1.20 -21.90 -8.92
N PRO A 9 -0.18 -22.64 -8.48
CA PRO A 9 1.20 -22.43 -8.93
C PRO A 9 1.34 -22.77 -10.42
N LEU A 10 2.33 -22.15 -11.07
CA LEU A 10 2.48 -22.22 -12.53
C LEU A 10 2.83 -23.63 -13.01
N GLU A 11 3.53 -24.41 -12.18
CA GLU A 11 3.95 -25.78 -12.46
C GLU A 11 2.78 -26.74 -12.74
N ASN A 12 1.58 -26.43 -12.24
CA ASN A 12 0.39 -27.26 -12.43
C ASN A 12 -0.40 -26.91 -13.71
N LEU A 13 0.05 -25.94 -14.50
CA LEU A 13 -0.63 -25.49 -15.71
C LEU A 13 -0.03 -26.14 -16.96
N ASN A 14 -0.89 -26.70 -17.81
CA ASN A 14 -0.47 -27.02 -19.18
C ASN A 14 -0.29 -25.74 -20.01
N ALA A 15 0.35 -25.86 -21.18
CA ALA A 15 0.67 -24.72 -22.05
C ALA A 15 -0.56 -23.88 -22.44
N ALA A 16 -1.70 -24.53 -22.68
CA ALA A 16 -2.94 -23.83 -23.02
C ALA A 16 -3.47 -22.99 -21.85
N PHE A 17 -3.47 -23.53 -20.63
CA PHE A 17 -3.91 -22.80 -19.44
C PHE A 17 -2.93 -21.69 -19.04
N LEU A 18 -1.63 -21.91 -19.21
CA LEU A 18 -0.63 -20.86 -19.01
C LEU A 18 -0.85 -19.70 -19.99
N PHE A 19 -1.09 -19.99 -21.26
CA PHE A 19 -1.41 -18.99 -22.27
C PHE A 19 -2.67 -18.19 -21.93
N ILE A 20 -3.74 -18.86 -21.50
CA ILE A 20 -4.98 -18.19 -21.05
C ILE A 20 -4.69 -17.27 -19.87
N ARG A 21 -3.93 -17.74 -18.87
CA ARG A 21 -3.61 -16.97 -17.67
C ARG A 21 -2.77 -15.73 -17.97
N ILE A 22 -1.77 -15.85 -18.84
CA ILE A 22 -0.96 -14.71 -19.30
C ILE A 22 -1.85 -13.72 -20.06
N SER A 23 -2.68 -14.21 -20.99
CA SER A 23 -3.58 -13.36 -21.79
C SER A 23 -4.58 -12.61 -20.90
N ALA A 24 -5.17 -13.29 -19.91
CA ALA A 24 -6.07 -12.70 -18.93
C ALA A 24 -5.35 -11.66 -18.05
N ALA A 25 -4.12 -11.97 -17.60
CA ALA A 25 -3.30 -11.04 -16.82
C ALA A 25 -2.98 -9.77 -17.63
N VAL A 26 -2.60 -9.89 -18.90
CA VAL A 26 -2.34 -8.73 -19.77
C VAL A 26 -3.62 -7.92 -19.95
N ALA A 27 -4.73 -8.54 -20.34
CA ALA A 27 -5.98 -7.84 -20.61
C ALA A 27 -6.53 -7.12 -19.38
N ALA A 28 -6.58 -7.80 -18.22
CA ALA A 28 -7.09 -7.25 -16.97
C ALA A 28 -6.25 -6.05 -16.49
N ASN A 29 -4.92 -6.15 -16.57
CA ASN A 29 -4.05 -5.10 -16.08
C ASN A 29 -3.91 -3.93 -17.07
N LEU A 30 -4.01 -4.16 -18.38
CA LEU A 30 -4.15 -3.06 -19.35
C LEU A 30 -5.42 -2.26 -19.09
N LEU A 31 -6.55 -2.95 -18.88
CA LEU A 31 -7.82 -2.30 -18.57
C LEU A 31 -7.75 -1.53 -17.26
N LEU A 32 -7.18 -2.12 -16.20
CA LEU A 32 -7.04 -1.47 -14.90
C LEU A 32 -6.12 -0.24 -14.98
N ALA A 33 -4.94 -0.37 -15.61
CA ALA A 33 -4.00 0.72 -15.78
C ALA A 33 -4.59 1.88 -16.60
N TYR A 34 -5.26 1.55 -17.73
CA TYR A 34 -5.92 2.56 -18.57
C TYR A 34 -7.02 3.29 -17.80
N THR A 35 -7.91 2.56 -17.11
CA THR A 35 -9.01 3.18 -16.36
C THR A 35 -8.52 4.00 -15.17
N ALA A 36 -7.47 3.55 -14.46
CA ALA A 36 -6.84 4.28 -13.37
C ALA A 36 -6.21 5.60 -13.86
N TYR A 37 -5.49 5.55 -14.98
CA TYR A 37 -4.89 6.73 -15.61
C TYR A 37 -5.96 7.72 -16.06
N ARG A 38 -6.99 7.26 -16.77
CA ARG A 38 -8.11 8.10 -17.23
C ARG A 38 -8.90 8.74 -16.10
N LYS A 39 -8.98 8.08 -14.94
CA LYS A 39 -9.62 8.62 -13.73
C LYS A 39 -8.71 9.55 -12.92
N GLY A 40 -7.46 9.75 -13.33
CA GLY A 40 -6.48 10.56 -12.61
C GLY A 40 -6.07 9.97 -11.25
N SER A 41 -6.24 8.67 -11.04
CA SER A 41 -5.81 7.98 -9.81
C SER A 41 -4.30 7.69 -9.81
N VAL A 42 -3.71 7.55 -11.01
CA VAL A 42 -2.28 7.32 -11.23
C VAL A 42 -1.81 8.19 -12.39
N ASP A 43 -0.51 8.52 -12.41
CA ASP A 43 0.11 9.13 -13.58
C ASP A 43 0.54 8.06 -14.61
N GLY A 44 1.19 8.46 -15.70
CA GLY A 44 1.64 7.52 -16.74
C GLY A 44 2.67 6.52 -16.22
N SER A 45 3.56 6.92 -15.30
CA SER A 45 4.55 6.04 -14.68
C SER A 45 3.90 5.05 -13.72
N GLY A 46 2.93 5.52 -12.92
CA GLY A 46 2.14 4.72 -12.01
C GLY A 46 1.26 3.72 -12.75
N ALA A 47 0.72 4.07 -13.91
CA ALA A 47 0.00 3.14 -14.78
C ALA A 47 0.89 2.01 -15.30
N ALA A 48 2.11 2.34 -15.75
CA ALA A 48 3.09 1.34 -16.21
C ALA A 48 3.55 0.42 -15.06
N ALA A 49 3.88 0.98 -13.90
CA ALA A 49 4.25 0.21 -12.72
C ALA A 49 3.09 -0.67 -12.24
N GLY A 50 1.87 -0.11 -12.17
CA GLY A 50 0.66 -0.84 -11.82
C GLY A 50 0.35 -1.99 -12.78
N PHE A 51 0.60 -1.82 -14.07
CA PHE A 51 0.50 -2.90 -15.05
C PHE A 51 1.47 -4.04 -14.71
N GLY A 52 2.75 -3.75 -14.49
CA GLY A 52 3.75 -4.77 -14.18
C GLY A 52 3.49 -5.49 -12.85
N LEU A 53 3.17 -4.75 -11.80
CA LEU A 53 2.87 -5.28 -10.47
C LEU A 53 1.58 -6.12 -10.48
N GLY A 54 0.53 -5.62 -11.10
CA GLY A 54 -0.73 -6.34 -11.24
C GLY A 54 -0.60 -7.58 -12.14
N PHE A 55 0.25 -7.53 -13.17
CA PHE A 55 0.57 -8.68 -13.99
C PHE A 55 1.29 -9.75 -13.17
N ALA A 56 2.31 -9.40 -12.38
CA ALA A 56 3.02 -10.35 -11.52
C ALA A 56 2.09 -11.00 -10.48
N ILE A 57 1.22 -10.20 -9.85
CA ILE A 57 0.22 -10.68 -8.89
C ILE A 57 -0.78 -11.64 -9.56
N TYR A 58 -1.32 -11.29 -10.73
CA TYR A 58 -2.25 -12.16 -11.47
C TYR A 58 -1.54 -13.44 -11.94
N LEU A 59 -0.33 -13.32 -12.48
CA LEU A 59 0.43 -14.46 -12.94
C LEU A 59 0.70 -15.44 -11.79
N GLY A 60 1.04 -14.95 -10.60
CA GLY A 60 1.31 -15.80 -9.44
C GLY A 60 0.09 -16.36 -8.74
N GLY A 61 -0.92 -15.53 -8.48
CA GLY A 61 -2.09 -15.90 -7.66
C GLY A 61 -3.44 -15.93 -8.39
N GLY A 62 -3.44 -15.79 -9.72
CA GLY A 62 -4.65 -15.84 -10.55
C GLY A 62 -5.59 -14.66 -10.32
N ILE A 63 -6.86 -14.83 -10.72
CA ILE A 63 -7.89 -13.81 -10.52
C ILE A 63 -8.15 -13.52 -9.03
N SER A 64 -7.82 -14.44 -8.13
CA SER A 64 -8.05 -14.25 -6.69
C SER A 64 -7.09 -13.22 -6.10
N ALA A 65 -5.79 -13.37 -6.33
CA ALA A 65 -4.82 -12.37 -5.87
C ALA A 65 -5.06 -11.02 -6.57
N TRP A 66 -5.42 -11.05 -7.86
CA TRP A 66 -5.81 -9.83 -8.57
C TRP A 66 -7.06 -9.16 -8.01
N PHE A 67 -8.06 -9.93 -7.56
CA PHE A 67 -9.24 -9.39 -6.89
C PHE A 67 -8.87 -8.67 -5.59
N VAL A 68 -7.97 -9.23 -4.78
CA VAL A 68 -7.50 -8.58 -3.54
C VAL A 68 -6.74 -7.30 -3.85
N LEU A 69 -5.89 -7.30 -4.88
CA LEU A 69 -5.25 -6.08 -5.39
C LEU A 69 -6.31 -5.03 -5.80
N GLY A 70 -7.34 -5.45 -6.54
CA GLY A 70 -8.47 -4.61 -6.93
C GLY A 70 -9.25 -4.08 -5.73
N LEU A 71 -9.50 -4.90 -4.71
CA LEU A 71 -10.18 -4.53 -3.48
C LEU A 71 -9.43 -3.42 -2.75
N PHE A 72 -8.12 -3.57 -2.56
CA PHE A 72 -7.26 -2.50 -2.04
C PHE A 72 -7.35 -1.26 -2.92
N PHE A 73 -7.07 -1.39 -4.22
CA PHE A 73 -6.93 -0.24 -5.10
C PHE A 73 -8.23 0.58 -5.20
N VAL A 74 -9.37 -0.10 -5.39
CA VAL A 74 -10.68 0.54 -5.53
C VAL A 74 -11.12 1.15 -4.21
N SER A 75 -11.07 0.41 -3.10
CA SER A 75 -11.52 0.93 -1.81
C SER A 75 -10.69 2.14 -1.37
N SER A 76 -9.37 2.04 -1.46
CA SER A 76 -8.46 3.14 -1.17
C SER A 76 -8.69 4.34 -2.10
N SER A 77 -8.89 4.12 -3.41
CA SER A 77 -9.17 5.21 -4.35
C SER A 77 -10.51 5.91 -4.08
N LEU A 78 -11.51 5.19 -3.55
CA LEU A 78 -12.78 5.78 -3.13
C LEU A 78 -12.61 6.62 -1.87
N LEU A 79 -11.85 6.13 -0.88
CA LEU A 79 -11.52 6.90 0.32
C LEU A 79 -10.66 8.13 -0.01
N SER A 80 -9.83 8.08 -1.05
CA SER A 80 -9.08 9.24 -1.56
C SER A 80 -9.93 10.34 -2.15
N ARG A 81 -11.19 10.05 -2.45
CA ARG A 81 -12.15 11.10 -2.84
C ARG A 81 -12.81 11.74 -1.61
N LEU A 82 -12.78 11.08 -0.46
CA LEU A 82 -13.21 11.67 0.80
C LEU A 82 -12.11 12.61 1.30
N GLY A 83 -12.51 13.78 1.82
CA GLY A 83 -11.57 14.74 2.37
C GLY A 83 -10.71 15.49 1.36
N LYS A 84 -11.12 15.53 0.08
CA LYS A 84 -10.60 16.41 -1.01
C LYS A 84 -9.97 17.69 -0.46
N VAL A 85 -10.84 18.49 0.14
CA VAL A 85 -10.53 19.84 0.62
C VAL A 85 -9.47 19.85 1.71
N GLN A 86 -9.60 18.98 2.72
CA GLN A 86 -8.64 18.90 3.82
C GLN A 86 -7.26 18.43 3.33
N LYS A 87 -7.21 17.50 2.36
CA LYS A 87 -5.96 16.99 1.80
C LYS A 87 -5.25 18.02 0.93
N THR A 88 -5.96 18.82 0.14
CA THR A 88 -5.35 19.94 -0.60
C THR A 88 -4.64 20.93 0.32
N LEU A 89 -5.15 21.15 1.54
CA LEU A 89 -4.46 21.97 2.54
C LEU A 89 -3.18 21.31 3.07
N LEU A 90 -3.10 19.97 3.05
CA LEU A 90 -1.93 19.19 3.49
C LEU A 90 -0.94 18.88 2.36
N GLU A 91 -1.27 19.12 1.09
CA GLU A 91 -0.34 18.94 -0.05
C GLU A 91 0.92 19.81 0.04
N LYS A 92 0.92 20.84 0.90
CA LYS A 92 2.11 21.62 1.23
C LYS A 92 3.12 20.84 2.11
N ILE A 93 2.62 19.87 2.87
CA ILE A 93 3.40 19.05 3.80
C ILE A 93 3.96 17.82 3.09
N HIS A 94 3.20 17.15 2.23
CA HIS A 94 3.65 15.90 1.59
C HIS A 94 4.46 16.14 0.32
N ASP A 95 5.51 15.33 0.11
CA ASP A 95 6.35 15.41 -1.08
C ASP A 95 5.60 15.04 -2.37
N LYS A 96 4.60 14.17 -2.22
CA LYS A 96 3.77 13.66 -3.32
C LYS A 96 2.31 14.01 -3.09
N GLY A 97 1.61 14.31 -4.19
CA GLY A 97 0.17 14.59 -4.18
C GLY A 97 -0.68 13.33 -4.16
N SER A 98 -1.99 13.49 -4.40
CA SER A 98 -2.95 12.38 -4.39
C SER A 98 -2.86 11.45 -5.60
N ILE A 99 -2.16 11.86 -6.67
CA ILE A 99 -1.97 11.07 -7.89
C ILE A 99 -0.73 10.19 -7.69
N ARG A 100 -0.90 8.87 -7.83
CA ARG A 100 0.18 7.92 -7.54
C ARG A 100 1.14 7.75 -8.72
N ASP A 101 2.43 7.86 -8.44
CA ASP A 101 3.51 7.56 -9.37
C ASP A 101 4.00 6.10 -9.28
N ALA A 102 4.98 5.76 -10.12
CA ALA A 102 5.58 4.41 -10.13
C ALA A 102 6.17 3.99 -8.77
N TRP A 103 6.77 4.94 -8.03
CA TRP A 103 7.41 4.66 -6.75
C TRP A 103 6.38 4.40 -5.65
N GLN A 104 5.31 5.19 -5.60
CA GLN A 104 4.20 4.95 -4.67
C GLN A 104 3.47 3.64 -4.97
N ALA A 105 3.30 3.30 -6.26
CA ALA A 105 2.73 2.02 -6.67
C ALA A 105 3.64 0.85 -6.24
N GLY A 106 4.94 0.96 -6.51
CA GLY A 106 5.94 -0.04 -6.12
C GLY A 106 6.04 -0.23 -4.61
N ALA A 107 6.12 0.86 -3.84
CA ALA A 107 6.23 0.80 -2.38
C ALA A 107 5.08 0.03 -1.72
N ASN A 108 3.87 0.15 -2.28
CA ASN A 108 2.68 -0.48 -1.74
C ASN A 108 2.43 -1.90 -2.25
N ALA A 109 2.86 -2.25 -3.47
CA ALA A 109 2.49 -3.52 -4.09
C ALA A 109 3.68 -4.42 -4.47
N ALA A 110 4.92 -3.95 -4.43
CA ALA A 110 6.08 -4.78 -4.76
C ALA A 110 6.31 -5.93 -3.77
N PRO A 111 6.20 -5.76 -2.43
CA PRO A 111 6.29 -6.89 -1.50
C PRO A 111 5.21 -7.94 -1.75
N ALA A 112 3.97 -7.50 -1.97
CA ALA A 112 2.86 -8.38 -2.35
C ALA A 112 3.13 -9.13 -3.68
N ALA A 113 3.63 -8.45 -4.70
CA ALA A 113 4.00 -9.06 -5.98
C ALA A 113 5.13 -10.09 -5.82
N ALA A 114 6.16 -9.78 -5.04
CA ALA A 114 7.24 -10.71 -4.72
C ALA A 114 6.73 -11.98 -4.03
N CYS A 115 5.81 -11.83 -3.06
CA CYS A 115 5.14 -12.97 -2.46
C CYS A 115 4.36 -13.80 -3.49
N MET A 116 3.61 -13.17 -4.39
CA MET A 116 2.87 -13.92 -5.42
C MET A 116 3.77 -14.63 -6.42
N LEU A 117 4.93 -14.07 -6.77
CA LEU A 117 5.93 -14.78 -7.56
C LEU A 117 6.54 -15.96 -6.78
N GLY A 118 6.77 -15.82 -5.47
CA GLY A 118 7.17 -16.93 -4.60
C GLY A 118 6.13 -18.04 -4.53
N PHE A 119 4.84 -17.69 -4.43
CA PHE A 119 3.74 -18.65 -4.52
C PHE A 119 3.72 -19.36 -5.88
N ALA A 120 3.92 -18.61 -6.97
CA ALA A 120 3.95 -19.15 -8.32
C ALA A 120 5.04 -20.23 -8.51
N ALA A 121 6.20 -20.00 -7.89
CA ALA A 121 7.39 -20.83 -8.00
C ALA A 121 7.39 -22.05 -7.06
N THR A 122 6.67 -21.99 -5.94
CA THR A 122 6.77 -23.02 -4.89
C THR A 122 5.44 -23.68 -4.53
N GLY A 123 4.31 -23.10 -4.91
CA GLY A 123 2.99 -23.51 -4.46
C GLY A 123 2.74 -23.33 -2.96
N SER A 124 3.69 -22.77 -2.20
CA SER A 124 3.61 -22.75 -0.74
C SER A 124 2.62 -21.69 -0.22
N PRO A 125 1.61 -22.07 0.58
CA PRO A 125 0.61 -21.12 1.09
C PRO A 125 1.18 -20.02 2.00
N MET A 126 2.40 -20.18 2.51
CA MET A 126 3.07 -19.12 3.27
C MET A 126 3.20 -17.83 2.45
N PHE A 127 3.45 -17.94 1.15
CA PHE A 127 3.53 -16.79 0.26
C PHE A 127 2.16 -16.13 0.03
N ALA A 128 1.07 -16.89 0.08
CA ALA A 128 -0.28 -16.32 0.08
C ALA A 128 -0.55 -15.52 1.36
N ALA A 129 -0.09 -16.00 2.52
CA ALA A 129 -0.14 -15.23 3.77
C ALA A 129 0.68 -13.94 3.67
N GLY A 130 1.93 -14.01 3.16
CA GLY A 130 2.78 -12.84 2.97
C GLY A 130 2.17 -11.79 2.02
N PHE A 131 1.57 -12.23 0.92
CA PHE A 131 0.84 -11.36 0.00
C PHE A 131 -0.32 -10.64 0.70
N LEU A 132 -1.16 -11.37 1.43
CA LEU A 132 -2.30 -10.78 2.13
C LEU A 132 -1.86 -9.83 3.26
N GLY A 133 -0.77 -10.14 3.96
CA GLY A 133 -0.15 -9.24 4.94
C GLY A 133 0.24 -7.91 4.32
N SER A 134 1.02 -7.91 3.24
CA SER A 134 1.40 -6.67 2.55
C SER A 134 0.19 -5.91 2.00
N MET A 135 -0.77 -6.58 1.37
CA MET A 135 -1.97 -5.90 0.87
C MET A 135 -2.81 -5.30 2.01
N ALA A 136 -2.90 -6.00 3.15
CA ALA A 136 -3.59 -5.52 4.34
C ALA A 136 -2.86 -4.33 4.96
N CYS A 137 -1.53 -4.32 4.99
CA CYS A 137 -0.72 -3.20 5.45
C CYS A 137 -0.94 -1.95 4.58
N ALA A 138 -0.80 -2.08 3.26
CA ALA A 138 -1.04 -0.99 2.33
C ALA A 138 -2.46 -0.42 2.45
N ALA A 139 -3.47 -1.27 2.61
CA ALA A 139 -4.85 -0.84 2.87
C ALA A 139 -4.99 -0.15 4.22
N SER A 140 -4.40 -0.72 5.27
CA SER A 140 -4.42 -0.19 6.64
C SER A 140 -3.83 1.22 6.70
N ASP A 141 -2.64 1.42 6.16
CA ASP A 141 -1.97 2.72 6.13
C ASP A 141 -2.73 3.76 5.30
N THR A 142 -3.20 3.35 4.11
CA THR A 142 -3.99 4.24 3.26
C THR A 142 -5.27 4.64 3.99
N TRP A 143 -6.03 3.71 4.55
CA TRP A 143 -7.29 4.07 5.23
C TRP A 143 -7.04 4.97 6.44
N ALA A 144 -5.96 4.74 7.19
CA ALA A 144 -5.58 5.57 8.34
C ALA A 144 -5.25 7.01 7.96
N SER A 145 -4.40 7.23 6.95
CA SER A 145 -4.05 8.57 6.46
C SER A 145 -5.26 9.30 5.89
N GLU A 146 -6.13 8.57 5.20
CA GLU A 146 -7.24 9.13 4.43
C GLU A 146 -8.46 9.50 5.28
N LEU A 147 -8.76 8.72 6.32
CA LEU A 147 -9.82 9.02 7.29
C LEU A 147 -9.28 9.75 8.53
N GLY A 148 -8.01 9.55 8.88
CA GLY A 148 -7.39 10.19 10.04
C GLY A 148 -7.27 11.70 9.91
N VAL A 149 -7.07 12.24 8.71
CA VAL A 149 -7.03 13.69 8.44
C VAL A 149 -8.35 14.39 8.78
N LEU A 150 -9.47 13.67 8.68
CA LEU A 150 -10.81 14.18 8.97
C LEU A 150 -11.06 14.37 10.47
N SER A 151 -10.19 13.86 11.34
CA SER A 151 -10.32 14.02 12.78
C SER A 151 -10.36 15.49 13.19
N GLY A 152 -11.33 15.90 14.01
CA GLY A 152 -11.36 17.25 14.57
C GLY A 152 -10.23 17.52 15.57
N ALA A 153 -9.71 16.47 16.22
CA ALA A 153 -8.62 16.56 17.17
C ALA A 153 -7.25 16.63 16.48
N ARG A 154 -6.26 17.20 17.17
CA ARG A 154 -4.86 17.11 16.72
C ARG A 154 -4.37 15.67 16.86
N PRO A 155 -3.74 15.09 15.82
CA PRO A 155 -3.11 13.79 15.95
C PRO A 155 -1.91 13.89 16.91
N ARG A 156 -1.41 12.75 17.37
CA ARG A 156 -0.29 12.68 18.31
C ARG A 156 0.83 11.83 17.71
N SER A 157 2.06 12.14 18.06
CA SER A 157 3.20 11.29 17.73
C SER A 157 3.04 9.90 18.36
N ILE A 158 3.21 8.83 17.58
CA ILE A 158 3.18 7.46 18.09
C ILE A 158 4.31 7.18 19.12
N ILE A 159 5.40 7.94 19.07
CA ILE A 159 6.55 7.77 19.95
C ILE A 159 6.41 8.60 21.24
N SER A 160 6.18 9.91 21.09
CA SER A 160 6.23 10.84 22.23
C SER A 160 4.86 11.18 22.83
N TRP A 161 3.77 10.76 22.18
CA TRP A 161 2.39 11.14 22.50
C TRP A 161 2.08 12.65 22.50
N LYS A 162 3.05 13.49 22.10
CA LYS A 162 2.87 14.93 21.95
C LYS A 162 1.99 15.24 20.73
N PRO A 163 1.13 16.28 20.80
CA PRO A 163 0.33 16.71 19.65
C PRO A 163 1.23 17.11 18.47
N LEU A 164 0.88 16.64 17.27
CA LEU A 164 1.52 17.01 16.00
C LEU A 164 0.54 17.79 15.11
N GLN A 165 1.07 18.43 14.08
CA GLN A 165 0.22 18.98 13.02
C GLN A 165 -0.36 17.82 12.19
N LYS A 166 -1.54 18.05 11.62
CA LYS A 166 -2.16 17.08 10.72
C LYS A 166 -1.27 16.86 9.51
N GLY A 167 -1.17 15.60 9.06
CA GLY A 167 -0.37 15.22 7.91
C GLY A 167 1.12 14.98 8.19
N GLN A 168 1.64 15.29 9.38
CA GLN A 168 3.03 14.96 9.70
C GLN A 168 3.23 13.43 9.82
N SER A 169 4.35 12.93 9.31
CA SER A 169 4.70 11.51 9.36
C SER A 169 4.85 11.02 10.81
N GLY A 170 4.30 9.84 11.09
CA GLY A 170 4.24 9.25 12.43
C GLY A 170 3.19 9.84 13.37
N ALA A 171 2.26 10.64 12.83
CA ALA A 171 1.11 11.15 13.56
C ALA A 171 -0.06 10.16 13.51
N VAL A 172 -0.58 9.76 14.67
CA VAL A 172 -1.72 8.87 14.82
C VAL A 172 -2.92 9.58 15.43
N SER A 173 -4.13 9.19 15.03
CA SER A 173 -5.40 9.70 15.57
C SER A 173 -6.36 8.54 15.79
N ILE A 174 -7.32 8.69 16.70
CA ILE A 174 -8.31 7.62 16.98
C ILE A 174 -9.07 7.22 15.69
N PRO A 175 -9.62 8.14 14.87
CA PRO A 175 -10.26 7.75 13.62
C PRO A 175 -9.30 7.06 12.64
N GLY A 176 -8.04 7.52 12.57
CA GLY A 176 -7.01 6.90 11.75
C GLY A 176 -6.69 5.47 12.18
N THR A 177 -6.52 5.23 13.49
CA THR A 177 -6.25 3.88 14.03
C THR A 177 -7.42 2.93 13.81
N LEU A 178 -8.66 3.38 13.99
CA LEU A 178 -9.86 2.57 13.68
C LEU A 178 -9.96 2.27 12.19
N ALA A 179 -9.66 3.27 11.33
CA ALA A 179 -9.62 3.09 9.89
C ALA A 179 -8.52 2.12 9.45
N SER A 180 -7.36 2.14 10.10
CA SER A 180 -6.27 1.19 9.83
C SER A 180 -6.67 -0.24 10.17
N ALA A 181 -7.34 -0.45 11.31
CA ALA A 181 -7.89 -1.77 11.66
C ALA A 181 -8.97 -2.22 10.65
N ALA A 182 -9.86 -1.31 10.23
CA ALA A 182 -10.89 -1.59 9.25
C ALA A 182 -10.31 -1.91 7.85
N GLY A 183 -9.26 -1.22 7.42
CA GLY A 183 -8.57 -1.48 6.15
C GLY A 183 -7.92 -2.86 6.13
N ALA A 184 -7.17 -3.21 7.18
CA ALA A 184 -6.58 -4.55 7.31
C ALA A 184 -7.66 -5.65 7.36
N GLY A 185 -8.72 -5.42 8.14
CA GLY A 185 -9.86 -6.34 8.22
C GLY A 185 -10.61 -6.50 6.89
N THR A 186 -10.74 -5.43 6.11
CA THR A 186 -11.39 -5.48 4.79
C THR A 186 -10.63 -6.39 3.83
N ILE A 187 -9.29 -6.30 3.80
CA ILE A 187 -8.47 -7.19 2.97
C ILE A 187 -8.56 -8.63 3.45
N ALA A 188 -8.43 -8.85 4.76
CA ALA A 188 -8.52 -10.18 5.34
C ALA A 188 -9.88 -10.85 5.05
N LEU A 189 -10.99 -10.18 5.35
CA LEU A 189 -12.33 -10.71 5.12
C LEU A 189 -12.65 -10.85 3.62
N GLY A 190 -12.26 -9.87 2.81
CA GLY A 190 -12.44 -9.91 1.36
C GLY A 190 -11.67 -11.04 0.67
N SER A 191 -10.59 -11.53 1.31
CA SER A 191 -9.85 -12.69 0.82
C SER A 191 -10.51 -14.04 1.14
N VAL A 192 -11.39 -14.11 2.15
CA VAL A 192 -11.95 -15.38 2.65
C VAL A 192 -12.66 -16.21 1.56
N PRO A 193 -13.58 -15.65 0.75
CA PRO A 193 -14.23 -16.42 -0.32
C PRO A 193 -13.24 -17.02 -1.32
N LEU A 194 -12.10 -16.37 -1.50
CA LEU A 194 -11.04 -16.80 -2.39
C LEU A 194 -10.14 -17.87 -1.77
N LEU A 195 -9.89 -17.76 -0.46
CA LEU A 195 -9.14 -18.77 0.29
C LEU A 195 -9.88 -20.10 0.39
N TYR A 196 -11.22 -20.10 0.34
CA TYR A 196 -12.01 -21.34 0.24
C TYR A 196 -11.78 -22.12 -1.06
N LEU A 197 -11.17 -21.49 -2.07
CA LEU A 197 -10.81 -22.13 -3.34
C LEU A 197 -9.41 -22.77 -3.27
N LEU A 198 -8.67 -22.57 -2.17
CA LEU A 198 -7.43 -23.30 -1.92
C LEU A 198 -7.73 -24.75 -1.52
N PRO A 199 -6.95 -25.72 -2.01
CA PRO A 199 -6.99 -27.08 -1.50
C PRO A 199 -6.75 -27.09 0.02
N GLY A 200 -7.65 -27.72 0.77
CA GLY A 200 -7.45 -27.96 2.20
C GLY A 200 -8.37 -27.23 3.17
N GLY A 201 -9.18 -26.24 2.74
CA GLY A 201 -10.39 -25.69 3.42
C GLY A 201 -10.31 -25.13 4.86
N PHE A 202 -9.42 -25.63 5.71
CA PHE A 202 -9.24 -25.31 7.12
C PHE A 202 -8.15 -24.24 7.35
N LEU A 203 -7.32 -23.96 6.33
CA LEU A 203 -6.18 -23.03 6.42
C LEU A 203 -6.56 -21.55 6.28
N TRP A 204 -7.79 -21.19 5.92
CA TRP A 204 -8.14 -19.78 5.72
C TRP A 204 -7.96 -18.95 6.99
N LYS A 205 -8.22 -19.52 8.18
CA LYS A 205 -7.98 -18.84 9.47
C LYS A 205 -6.49 -18.61 9.71
N ALA A 206 -5.67 -19.60 9.38
CA ALA A 206 -4.21 -19.51 9.45
C ALA A 206 -3.62 -18.49 8.45
N ILE A 207 -4.41 -17.97 7.51
CA ILE A 207 -3.96 -17.00 6.51
C ILE A 207 -4.59 -15.61 6.77
N ALA A 208 -5.92 -15.53 6.86
CA ALA A 208 -6.65 -14.27 6.97
C ALA A 208 -6.45 -13.57 8.32
N LEU A 209 -6.39 -14.32 9.44
CA LEU A 209 -6.16 -13.73 10.75
C LEU A 209 -4.75 -13.15 10.88
N PRO A 210 -3.66 -13.89 10.54
CA PRO A 210 -2.33 -13.30 10.45
C PRO A 210 -2.25 -12.10 9.51
N ALA A 211 -2.92 -12.13 8.36
CA ALA A 211 -2.95 -10.99 7.44
C ALA A 211 -3.60 -9.74 8.06
N ALA A 212 -4.72 -9.87 8.78
CA ALA A 212 -5.35 -8.74 9.46
C ALA A 212 -4.45 -8.14 10.55
N VAL A 213 -3.89 -9.01 11.40
CA VAL A 213 -3.03 -8.59 12.52
C VAL A 213 -1.74 -7.97 12.02
N SER A 214 -1.06 -8.63 11.07
CA SER A 214 0.18 -8.12 10.48
C SER A 214 -0.05 -6.86 9.64
N GLY A 215 -1.19 -6.74 8.94
CA GLY A 215 -1.53 -5.54 8.18
C GLY A 215 -1.69 -4.33 9.09
N PHE A 216 -2.45 -4.49 10.18
CA PHE A 216 -2.58 -3.45 11.21
C PHE A 216 -1.23 -3.13 11.86
N ALA A 217 -0.47 -4.14 12.28
CA ALA A 217 0.85 -3.96 12.87
C ALA A 217 1.83 -3.27 11.91
N GLY A 218 1.75 -3.58 10.61
CA GLY A 218 2.53 -2.94 9.55
C GLY A 218 2.28 -1.43 9.48
N SER A 219 1.02 -0.98 9.57
CA SER A 219 0.70 0.46 9.63
C SER A 219 1.24 1.16 10.89
N LEU A 220 1.35 0.43 12.01
CA LEU A 220 1.97 0.95 13.22
C LEU A 220 3.50 1.05 13.07
N ILE A 221 4.12 0.05 12.45
CA ILE A 221 5.55 0.08 12.09
C ILE A 221 5.81 1.27 11.17
N ASP A 222 4.95 1.49 10.17
CA ASP A 222 5.00 2.65 9.29
C ASP A 222 5.04 3.97 10.08
N SER A 223 4.06 4.15 10.98
CA SER A 223 4.00 5.33 11.86
C SER A 223 5.25 5.48 12.75
N VAL A 224 5.82 4.38 13.26
CA VAL A 224 7.05 4.40 14.06
C VAL A 224 8.24 4.83 13.20
N LEU A 225 8.38 4.29 11.99
CA LEU A 225 9.44 4.65 11.04
C LEU A 225 9.29 6.11 10.58
N GLY A 226 8.07 6.54 10.28
CA GLY A 226 7.72 7.93 9.97
C GLY A 226 8.08 8.89 11.10
N ALA A 227 7.86 8.48 12.35
CA ALA A 227 8.20 9.29 13.51
C ALA A 227 9.72 9.37 13.77
N THR A 228 10.49 8.35 13.41
CA THR A 228 11.89 8.19 13.83
C THR A 228 12.91 8.45 12.73
N VAL A 229 12.78 7.77 11.58
CA VAL A 229 13.83 7.72 10.55
C VAL A 229 13.46 8.44 9.25
N GLN A 230 12.16 8.65 8.99
CA GLN A 230 11.71 9.38 7.80
C GLN A 230 12.16 10.84 7.82
N ALA A 231 12.59 11.33 6.66
CA ALA A 231 12.99 12.71 6.48
C ALA A 231 11.83 13.68 6.78
N LEU A 232 12.09 14.64 7.66
CA LEU A 232 11.26 15.82 7.86
C LEU A 232 12.12 17.05 7.66
N TYR A 233 11.60 18.02 6.92
CA TYR A 233 12.24 19.27 6.60
C TYR A 233 11.42 20.44 7.16
N GLU A 234 12.06 21.60 7.24
CA GLU A 234 11.46 22.88 7.56
C GLU A 234 11.66 23.84 6.38
N ASP A 235 10.58 24.49 5.95
CA ASP A 235 10.57 25.47 4.86
C ASP A 235 11.06 26.85 5.34
N SER A 236 11.23 27.83 4.43
CA SER A 236 11.68 29.18 4.79
C SER A 236 10.72 29.94 5.72
N HIS A 237 9.50 29.44 5.90
CA HIS A 237 8.45 30.04 6.72
C HIS A 237 8.32 29.34 8.09
N GLY A 238 9.17 28.35 8.39
CA GLY A 238 9.17 27.60 9.64
C GLY A 238 8.10 26.49 9.71
N ASN A 239 7.48 26.12 8.58
CA ASN A 239 6.54 25.00 8.53
C ASN A 239 7.27 23.69 8.25
N TYR A 240 6.75 22.61 8.83
CA TYR A 240 7.26 21.27 8.57
C TYR A 240 6.71 20.69 7.27
N THR A 241 7.58 20.06 6.48
CA THR A 241 7.26 19.44 5.20
C THR A 241 8.15 18.23 4.94
N GLU A 242 7.71 17.32 4.08
CA GLU A 242 8.48 16.17 3.57
C GLU A 242 9.22 16.54 2.27
N LYS A 243 8.95 17.72 1.70
CA LYS A 243 9.58 18.21 0.47
C LYS A 243 11.02 18.65 0.73
N ARG A 244 11.94 18.16 -0.09
CA ARG A 244 13.35 18.59 -0.11
C ARG A 244 13.57 20.02 -0.62
N TYR A 245 12.61 20.52 -1.39
CA TYR A 245 12.67 21.85 -1.99
C TYR A 245 11.30 22.50 -1.93
N GLU A 246 11.26 23.79 -1.62
CA GLU A 246 10.07 24.62 -1.79
C GLU A 246 10.19 25.45 -3.08
N THR A 247 9.06 25.76 -3.71
CA THR A 247 9.01 26.63 -4.89
C THR A 247 8.40 27.96 -4.48
N LEU A 248 9.16 29.04 -4.65
CA LEU A 248 8.69 30.42 -4.41
C LEU A 248 8.62 31.17 -5.74
N TYR A 249 7.56 31.96 -5.91
CA TYR A 249 7.44 32.83 -7.09
C TYR A 249 8.20 34.14 -6.86
N SER A 250 8.98 34.55 -7.85
CA SER A 250 9.63 35.87 -7.91
C SER A 250 9.22 36.56 -9.21
N GLU A 251 8.67 37.78 -9.10
CA GLU A 251 8.27 38.58 -10.28
C GLU A 251 9.39 38.76 -11.31
N ASN A 252 10.65 38.81 -10.86
CA ASN A 252 11.82 39.06 -11.72
C ASN A 252 12.46 37.78 -12.28
N ARG A 253 12.20 36.61 -11.70
CA ARG A 253 12.92 35.36 -12.01
C ARG A 253 12.02 34.15 -12.25
N GLY A 254 10.70 34.32 -12.12
CA GLY A 254 9.76 33.22 -12.15
C GLY A 254 9.87 32.33 -10.91
N ASP A 255 9.58 31.05 -11.07
CA ASP A 255 9.63 30.05 -10.00
C ASP A 255 11.08 29.74 -9.59
N ILE A 256 11.41 30.01 -8.34
CA ILE A 256 12.72 29.72 -7.72
C ILE A 256 12.54 28.53 -6.76
N ARG A 257 13.41 27.53 -6.89
CA ARG A 257 13.48 26.41 -5.94
C ARG A 257 14.52 26.66 -4.86
N ILE A 258 14.12 26.56 -3.60
CA ILE A 258 14.99 26.74 -2.44
C ILE A 258 15.02 25.42 -1.66
N ALA A 259 16.22 25.02 -1.20
CA ALA A 259 16.39 23.82 -0.41
C ALA A 259 15.82 24.01 0.99
N THR A 260 15.00 23.06 1.44
CA THR A 260 14.46 23.04 2.81
C THR A 260 15.49 22.48 3.79
N ARG A 261 15.38 22.86 5.06
CA ARG A 261 16.33 22.41 6.10
C ARG A 261 15.89 21.07 6.66
N LEU A 262 16.72 20.02 6.57
CA LEU A 262 16.46 18.74 7.23
C LEU A 262 16.46 18.92 8.76
N VAL A 263 15.35 18.57 9.42
CA VAL A 263 15.19 18.68 10.89
C VAL A 263 15.17 17.33 11.59
N LYS A 264 14.80 16.25 10.90
CA LYS A 264 14.67 14.91 11.48
C LYS A 264 14.87 13.83 10.41
N GLY A 265 15.36 12.67 10.85
CA GLY A 265 15.49 11.48 10.01
C GLY A 265 16.66 11.57 9.03
N TYR A 266 16.64 10.69 8.04
CA TYR A 266 17.67 10.62 7.03
C TYR A 266 17.13 11.14 5.70
N SER A 267 17.84 12.06 5.06
CA SER A 267 17.36 12.74 3.85
C SER A 267 16.91 11.80 2.74
N TRP A 268 17.54 10.62 2.64
CA TRP A 268 17.24 9.59 1.66
C TRP A 268 16.04 8.70 2.02
N ILE A 269 15.61 8.64 3.29
CA ILE A 269 14.43 7.85 3.70
C ILE A 269 13.16 8.67 3.46
N THR A 270 12.50 8.38 2.35
CA THR A 270 11.22 8.96 1.95
C THR A 270 10.04 8.14 2.45
N ASN A 271 8.82 8.67 2.31
CA ASN A 271 7.58 7.93 2.58
C ASN A 271 7.52 6.60 1.80
N ASP A 272 7.90 6.58 0.52
CA ASP A 272 7.93 5.34 -0.27
C ASP A 272 8.86 4.27 0.33
N MET A 273 9.98 4.70 0.93
CA MET A 273 10.90 3.78 1.59
C MET A 273 10.33 3.26 2.91
N VAL A 274 9.59 4.09 3.63
CA VAL A 274 8.90 3.66 4.84
C VAL A 274 7.80 2.64 4.49
N ASN A 275 6.98 2.95 3.47
CA ASN A 275 5.95 2.06 2.94
C ASN A 275 6.50 0.71 2.47
N ILE A 276 7.61 0.68 1.72
CA ILE A 276 8.15 -0.61 1.26
C ILE A 276 8.66 -1.46 2.44
N ILE A 277 9.27 -0.83 3.45
CA ILE A 277 9.76 -1.52 4.65
C ILE A 277 8.58 -2.02 5.50
N SER A 278 7.57 -1.19 5.74
CA SER A 278 6.39 -1.56 6.54
C SER A 278 5.58 -2.67 5.87
N ASN A 279 5.36 -2.60 4.56
CA ASN A 279 4.70 -3.65 3.79
C ASN A 279 5.50 -4.97 3.78
N ALA A 280 6.83 -4.91 3.62
CA ALA A 280 7.68 -6.10 3.68
C ALA A 280 7.70 -6.73 5.09
N ALA A 281 7.80 -5.91 6.14
CA ALA A 281 7.71 -6.36 7.52
C ALA A 281 6.35 -7.03 7.80
N SER A 282 5.26 -6.45 7.30
CA SER A 282 3.92 -7.03 7.40
C SER A 282 3.82 -8.40 6.69
N SER A 283 4.38 -8.54 5.48
CA SER A 283 4.46 -9.84 4.80
C SER A 283 5.19 -10.89 5.64
N LEU A 284 6.33 -10.55 6.24
CA LEU A 284 7.10 -11.47 7.09
C LEU A 284 6.34 -11.85 8.36
N LEU A 285 5.63 -10.89 8.98
CA LEU A 285 4.77 -11.16 10.13
C LEU A 285 3.59 -12.07 9.76
N ALA A 286 2.98 -11.88 8.59
CA ALA A 286 1.91 -12.74 8.12
C ALA A 286 2.39 -14.17 7.84
N ILE A 287 3.56 -14.31 7.20
CA ILE A 287 4.22 -15.60 6.99
C ILE A 287 4.49 -16.28 8.33
N THR A 288 5.05 -15.56 9.29
CA THR A 288 5.36 -16.10 10.63
C THR A 288 4.08 -16.54 11.34
N GLY A 289 3.03 -15.72 11.31
CA GLY A 289 1.73 -16.07 11.89
C GLY A 289 1.08 -17.27 11.22
N TYR A 290 1.22 -17.41 9.89
CA TYR A 290 0.79 -18.61 9.18
C TYR A 290 1.52 -19.85 9.66
N LEU A 291 2.86 -19.81 9.74
CA LEU A 291 3.68 -20.95 10.19
C LEU A 291 3.39 -21.38 11.63
N ILE A 292 2.95 -20.46 12.50
CA ILE A 292 2.55 -20.76 13.88
C ILE A 292 1.18 -21.45 13.93
N LEU A 293 0.28 -21.14 12.99
CA LEU A 293 -1.12 -21.58 13.00
C LEU A 293 -1.41 -22.76 12.05
N SER A 294 -0.46 -23.13 11.19
CA SER A 294 -0.59 -24.18 10.16
C SER A 294 -0.16 -25.56 10.63
#